data_AF-A0A858U2W9-F1
#
_entry.id   AF-A0A858U2W9-F1
#
_cell.length_a   1.000
_cell.length_b   1.000
_cell.length_c   1.000
_cell.angle_alpha   90.00
_cell.angle_beta   90.00
_cell.angle_gamma   90.00
#
_symmetry.space_group_name_H-M   'P 1'
#
loop_
_entity.id
_entity.type
_entity.pdbx_description
1 polymer ?
#
loop_
_entity_poly.entity_id
_entity_poly.type
_entity_poly.pdbx_seq_one_letter_code
_entity_poly.pdbx_strand_id
1 'polypeptide(L)' 'MADSQIIQENLNNQKPKKKIFKKILAILFVIILLAIIAVSIAFIADFLIYKNSFKDGLLWTVDQRVHGLFNFFNK' A
#
# COMPACT_ATOMS: atom_id res chain seq x y z
N MET A 1 36.21 39.89 4.46
CA MET A 1 36.69 38.52 4.78
C MET A 1 35.68 37.70 5.59
N ALA A 2 34.86 38.33 6.46
CA ALA A 2 33.79 37.63 7.19
C ALA A 2 32.61 37.21 6.29
N ASP A 3 32.19 38.07 5.36
CA ASP A 3 30.99 37.84 4.53
C ASP A 3 31.12 36.61 3.61
N SER A 4 32.34 36.36 3.11
CA SER A 4 32.64 35.20 2.27
C SER A 4 32.53 33.86 3.01
N GLN A 5 32.73 33.84 4.33
CA GLN A 5 32.56 32.62 5.14
C GLN A 5 31.08 32.36 5.45
N ILE A 6 30.30 33.41 5.71
CA ILE A 6 28.85 33.34 5.94
C ILE A 6 28.12 32.81 4.69
N ILE A 7 28.58 33.20 3.49
CA ILE A 7 28.03 32.71 2.23
C ILE A 7 28.33 31.22 2.02
N GLN A 8 29.55 30.74 2.33
CA GLN A 8 29.89 29.32 2.22
C GLN A 8 29.15 28.44 3.25
N GLU A 9 28.94 28.94 4.46
CA GLU A 9 28.17 28.25 5.50
C GLU A 9 26.71 28.05 5.08
N ASN A 10 26.08 29.08 4.49
CA ASN A 10 24.72 29.00 3.95
C ASN A 10 24.60 28.07 2.73
N LEU A 11 25.63 28.00 1.87
CA LEU A 11 25.68 27.06 0.74
C LEU A 11 25.86 25.60 1.19
N ASN A 12 26.66 25.36 2.24
CA ASN A 12 26.91 24.01 2.76
C ASN A 12 25.74 23.45 3.59
N ASN A 13 24.88 24.32 4.15
CA ASN A 13 23.63 23.92 4.81
C ASN A 13 22.50 23.51 3.84
N GLN A 14 22.71 23.64 2.52
CA GLN A 14 21.80 23.16 1.49
C GLN A 14 22.18 21.77 0.94
N LYS A 15 22.70 20.88 1.79
CA LYS A 15 22.85 19.47 1.41
C LYS A 15 21.47 18.91 1.05
N PRO A 16 21.28 18.36 -0.17
CA PRO A 16 19.96 18.00 -0.67
C PRO A 16 19.37 16.89 0.20
N LYS A 17 18.29 17.21 0.94
CA LYS A 17 17.45 16.28 1.73
C LYS A 17 16.88 15.08 0.92
N LYS A 18 17.21 14.96 -0.37
CA LYS A 18 16.81 13.88 -1.29
C LYS A 18 17.16 12.46 -0.79
N LYS A 19 18.23 12.28 0.00
CA LYS A 19 18.64 10.94 0.48
C LYS A 19 17.73 10.38 1.59
N ILE A 20 17.11 11.24 2.41
CA ILE A 20 16.25 10.82 3.52
C ILE A 20 14.85 10.47 3.01
N PHE A 21 14.33 11.24 2.04
CA PHE A 21 13.00 11.01 1.48
C PHE A 21 12.86 9.64 0.80
N LYS A 22 13.90 9.17 0.10
CA LYS A 22 13.91 7.84 -0.52
C LYS A 22 13.77 6.70 0.49
N LYS A 23 14.37 6.83 1.69
CA LYS A 23 14.26 5.82 2.75
C LYS A 23 12.84 5.77 3.31
N ILE A 24 12.23 6.93 3.56
CA ILE A 24 10.86 7.03 4.06
C ILE A 24 9.87 6.44 3.04
N LEU A 25 10.05 6.78 1.76
CA LEU A 25 9.21 6.24 0.69
C LEU A 25 9.32 4.71 0.57
N ALA A 26 10.54 4.16 0.71
CA ALA A 26 10.75 2.71 0.68
C ALA A 26 10.04 1.99 1.85
N ILE A 27 10.12 2.55 3.07
CA ILE A 27 9.43 1.99 4.25
C ILE A 27 7.91 2.03 4.03
N LEU A 28 7.37 3.16 3.58
CA LEU A 28 5.94 3.30 3.29
C LEU A 28 5.47 2.29 2.23
N PHE A 29 6.25 2.10 1.17
CA PHE A 29 5.95 1.14 0.11
C PHE A 29 5.89 -0.30 0.64
N VAL A 30 6.84 -0.69 1.50
CA VAL A 30 6.85 -2.02 2.12
C VAL A 30 5.62 -2.24 3.00
N ILE A 31 5.22 -1.25 3.79
CA ILE A 31 4.02 -1.36 4.65
C ILE A 31 2.76 -1.55 3.80
N ILE A 32 2.60 -0.76 2.73
CA ILE A 32 1.46 -0.88 1.81
C ILE A 32 1.46 -2.25 1.13
N LEU A 33 2.63 -2.72 0.69
CA LEU A 33 2.76 -4.04 0.06
C LEU A 33 2.40 -5.17 1.03
N LEU A 34 2.85 -5.11 2.28
CA LEU A 34 2.45 -6.09 3.30
C LEU A 34 0.94 -6.04 3.57
N ALA A 35 0.34 -4.85 3.62
CA ALA A 35 -1.10 -4.71 3.82
C ALA A 35 -1.90 -5.33 2.66
N ILE A 36 -1.49 -5.10 1.41
CA ILE A 36 -2.12 -5.71 0.23
C ILE A 36 -2.02 -7.24 0.29
N ILE A 37 -0.86 -7.79 0.65
CA ILE A 37 -0.69 -9.25 0.80
C ILE A 37 -1.60 -9.79 1.91
N ALA A 38 -1.65 -9.13 3.07
CA ALA A 38 -2.50 -9.54 4.18
C ALA A 38 -3.99 -9.55 3.79
N VAL A 39 -4.46 -8.49 3.12
CA VAL A 39 -5.83 -8.40 2.59
C VAL A 39 -6.08 -9.50 1.55
N SER A 40 -5.11 -9.77 0.68
CA SER A 40 -5.24 -10.82 -0.35
C SER A 40 -5.37 -12.21 0.27
N ILE A 41 -4.58 -12.53 1.30
CA ILE A 41 -4.67 -13.80 2.03
C ILE A 41 -6.02 -13.90 2.75
N ALA A 42 -6.45 -12.84 3.44
CA ALA A 42 -7.76 -12.81 4.10
C ALA A 42 -8.90 -13.04 3.10
N PHE A 43 -8.83 -12.43 1.92
CA PHE A 43 -9.80 -12.59 0.84
C PHE A 43 -9.86 -14.05 0.34
N ILE A 44 -8.70 -14.67 0.10
CA ILE A 44 -8.63 -16.07 -0.32
C ILE A 44 -9.13 -17.00 0.80
N ALA A 45 -8.78 -16.73 2.06
CA ALA A 45 -9.21 -17.55 3.19
C ALA A 45 -10.73 -17.51 3.37
N ASP A 46 -11.34 -16.32 3.32
CA ASP A 46 -12.80 -16.15 3.36
C ASP A 46 -13.45 -16.92 2.20
N PHE A 47 -12.91 -16.83 0.98
CA PHE A 47 -13.41 -17.62 -0.14
C PHE A 47 -13.31 -19.13 0.12
N LEU A 48 -12.18 -19.64 0.59
CA LEU A 48 -11.98 -21.08 0.82
C LEU A 48 -12.88 -21.64 1.92
N ILE A 49 -13.15 -20.87 2.97
CA ILE A 49 -14.04 -21.26 4.07
C ILE A 49 -15.49 -21.33 3.58
N TYR A 50 -15.93 -20.35 2.79
CA TYR A 50 -17.33 -20.20 2.40
C TYR A 50 -17.66 -20.71 0.98
N LYS A 51 -16.70 -21.26 0.22
CA LYS A 51 -16.90 -21.71 -1.19
C LYS A 51 -18.04 -22.72 -1.37
N ASN A 52 -18.26 -23.58 -0.37
CA ASN A 52 -19.30 -24.62 -0.39
C ASN A 52 -20.43 -24.33 0.61
N SER A 53 -20.49 -23.10 1.11
CA SER A 53 -21.49 -22.65 2.05
C SER A 53 -22.42 -21.65 1.37
N PHE A 54 -23.73 -21.80 1.59
CA PHE A 54 -24.74 -20.82 1.20
C PHE A 54 -24.84 -19.66 2.20
N LYS A 55 -23.80 -19.44 3.00
CA LYS A 55 -23.71 -18.33 3.95
C LYS A 55 -22.80 -17.25 3.40
N ASP A 56 -23.14 -16.00 3.69
CA ASP A 56 -22.26 -14.89 3.39
C ASP A 56 -20.97 -14.99 4.21
N GLY A 57 -19.85 -14.72 3.53
CA GLY A 57 -18.55 -14.58 4.16
C GLY A 57 -18.37 -13.18 4.75
N LEU A 58 -17.31 -12.98 5.52
CA LEU A 58 -17.04 -11.68 6.13
C LEU A 58 -16.67 -10.63 5.07
N LEU A 59 -16.06 -11.08 3.98
CA LEU A 59 -15.56 -10.22 2.90
C LEU A 59 -16.35 -10.42 1.60
N TRP A 60 -16.95 -11.60 1.41
CA TRP A 60 -17.60 -11.96 0.16
C TRP A 60 -18.99 -12.58 0.37
N THR A 61 -20.01 -12.01 -0.26
CA THR A 61 -21.37 -12.61 -0.24
C THR A 61 -21.46 -13.83 -1.15
N VAL A 62 -22.48 -14.67 -0.95
CA VAL A 62 -22.72 -15.85 -1.80
C VAL A 62 -22.83 -15.45 -3.27
N ASP A 63 -23.61 -14.41 -3.58
CA ASP A 63 -23.83 -13.95 -4.95
C ASP A 63 -22.53 -13.49 -5.62
N GLN A 64 -21.69 -12.77 -4.88
CA GLN A 64 -20.43 -12.29 -5.41
C GLN A 64 -19.41 -13.42 -5.64
N ARG A 65 -19.47 -14.54 -4.88
CA ARG A 65 -18.65 -15.74 -5.13
C ARG A 65 -19.05 -16.48 -6.40
N VAL A 66 -20.36 -16.59 -6.65
CA VAL A 66 -20.91 -17.29 -7.83
C VAL A 66 -20.66 -16.48 -9.11
N HIS A 67 -20.85 -15.17 -9.04
CA HIS A 67 -20.75 -14.30 -10.21
C HIS A 67 -19.35 -13.70 -10.42
N GLY A 68 -18.49 -13.74 -9.40
CA GLY A 68 -17.17 -13.14 -9.42
C GLY A 68 -17.19 -11.64 -9.08
N LEU A 69 -16.03 -11.12 -8.66
CA LEU A 69 -15.87 -9.74 -8.19
C LEU A 69 -16.09 -8.69 -9.29
N PHE A 70 -15.91 -9.08 -10.57
CA PHE A 70 -15.97 -8.20 -11.73
C PHE A 70 -17.28 -8.31 -12.54
N ASN A 71 -18.30 -9.02 -12.03
CA ASN A 71 -19.58 -9.14 -12.72
C ASN A 71 -20.35 -7.81 -12.86
N PHE A 72 -19.84 -6.74 -12.26
CA PHE A 72 -20.38 -5.39 -12.41
C PHE A 72 -20.26 -4.84 -13.86
N PHE A 73 -19.34 -5.37 -14.67
CA PHE A 73 -19.14 -4.93 -16.06
C PHE A 73 -19.95 -5.71 -17.11
N ASN A 74 -20.74 -6.70 -16.69
CA ASN A 74 -21.45 -7.61 -17.60
C ASN A 74 -22.94 -7.27 -17.76
N LYS A 75 -23.29 -5.98 -17.63
CA LYS A 75 -24.67 -5.48 -17.77
C LYS A 75 -24.82 -4.60 -19.01
#